data_AF-A0A8S8Y566-F1
#
_entry.id   AF-A0A8S8Y566-F1
#
_cell.length_a   1.000
_cell.length_b   1.000
_cell.length_c   1.000
_cell.angle_alpha   90.00
_cell.angle_beta   90.00
_cell.angle_gamma   90.00
#
_symmetry.space_group_name_H-M   'P 1'
#
loop_
_entity.id
_entity.type
_entity.pdbx_description
1 polymer ?
#
loop_
_entity_poly.entity_id
_entity_poly.type
_entity_poly.pdbx_seq_one_letter_code
_entity_poly.pdbx_strand_id
1 'polypeptide(L)'
;MVEVKELNLTEILTALQDFMTSDGAISGEQREFYTVFRGHLNNHVGEFKVEDIENLLMKAKTEVPDLLEEEFLKMGEAILNRYRNKNEEAINERIRALAEEEARKRALAEEERKKREEEERIAEEARLAEEARLAEEERLRQEEEERLRKEEEERLRKEEEARLAEEARLAEEARLAEEARLAEEARLAEEARLAEEARLAEEARLAEEARLAEEARLAEEARLAEEARLAEEARLAEEARLAEEARLAEEARLAEEARLAEEARLAEEARIQAELAAGESAKQAYWEGQELPGDEVKIVPDLPADALPAMDPTSGGGGRKLLLAALAVLTIAGAAAAMFIL
;
A
#
# COMPACT_ATOMS: atom_id res chain seq x y z
N MET A 1 72.71 16.96 90.31
CA MET A 1 74.13 16.81 89.93
C MET A 1 74.99 16.92 91.17
N VAL A 2 75.18 15.79 91.84
CA VAL A 2 76.26 15.58 92.80
C VAL A 2 77.57 15.56 92.02
N GLU A 3 78.54 16.33 92.50
CA GLU A 3 79.85 16.45 91.87
C GLU A 3 80.69 15.19 92.09
N VAL A 4 81.39 14.75 91.03
CA VAL A 4 82.35 13.64 91.10
C VAL A 4 83.62 14.16 91.77
N LYS A 5 84.10 13.44 92.79
CA LYS A 5 85.21 13.83 93.65
C LYS A 5 86.39 12.91 93.41
N GLU A 6 87.47 13.45 92.88
CA GLU A 6 88.73 12.73 92.72
C GLU A 6 89.28 12.23 94.06
N LEU A 7 90.10 11.18 94.05
CA LEU A 7 90.77 10.72 95.27
C LEU A 7 91.87 11.71 95.66
N ASN A 8 92.16 11.80 96.96
CA ASN A 8 93.39 12.43 97.44
C ASN A 8 94.48 11.36 97.72
N LEU A 9 95.73 11.82 97.82
CA LEU A 9 96.91 11.01 98.11
C LEU A 9 96.71 10.04 99.30
N THR A 10 96.05 10.50 100.36
CA THR A 10 95.79 9.67 101.56
C THR A 10 94.77 8.58 101.26
N GLU A 11 93.68 8.88 100.55
CA GLU A 11 92.68 7.86 100.20
C GLU A 11 93.23 6.76 99.29
N ILE A 12 94.11 7.12 98.34
CA ILE A 12 94.80 6.16 97.45
C ILE A 12 95.73 5.25 98.26
N LEU A 13 96.61 5.85 99.08
CA LEU A 13 97.57 5.10 99.90
C LEU A 13 96.89 4.26 100.97
N THR A 14 95.79 4.74 101.56
CA THR A 14 94.98 3.97 102.52
C THR A 14 94.26 2.81 101.85
N ALA A 15 93.59 3.00 100.70
CA ALA A 15 92.94 1.89 100.00
C ALA A 15 93.92 0.78 99.60
N LEU A 16 95.13 1.15 99.17
CA LEU A 16 96.19 0.21 98.85
C LEU A 16 96.75 -0.51 100.09
N GLN A 17 96.93 0.22 101.19
CA GLN A 17 97.42 -0.35 102.46
C GLN A 17 96.37 -1.24 103.13
N ASP A 18 95.09 -0.87 103.10
CA ASP A 18 93.97 -1.67 103.60
C ASP A 18 93.89 -3.01 102.85
N PHE A 19 94.08 -3.00 101.53
CA PHE A 19 94.21 -4.23 100.73
C PHE A 19 95.45 -5.05 101.11
N MET A 20 96.65 -4.46 101.10
CA MET A 20 97.89 -5.18 101.43
C MET A 20 97.92 -5.76 102.86
N THR A 21 97.07 -5.27 103.77
CA THR A 21 96.98 -5.75 105.15
C THR A 21 95.78 -6.67 105.42
N SER A 22 94.86 -6.87 104.46
CA SER A 22 93.65 -7.70 104.66
C SER A 22 93.98 -9.14 105.04
N ASP A 23 95.00 -9.71 104.39
CA ASP A 23 95.37 -11.12 104.51
C ASP A 23 96.46 -11.33 105.60
N GLY A 24 96.80 -10.28 106.34
CA GLY A 24 97.71 -10.31 107.50
C GLY A 24 99.21 -10.46 107.18
N ALA A 25 99.59 -10.66 105.92
CA ALA A 25 100.99 -10.79 105.49
C ALA A 25 101.27 -9.97 104.21
N ILE A 26 102.16 -8.97 104.32
CA ILE A 26 102.60 -8.15 103.18
C ILE A 26 103.86 -8.79 102.56
N SER A 27 103.85 -9.08 101.25
CA SER A 27 105.01 -9.64 100.55
C SER A 27 106.18 -8.64 100.42
N GLY A 28 107.32 -9.08 99.90
CA GLY A 28 108.45 -8.17 99.63
C GLY A 28 108.13 -7.24 98.47
N GLU A 29 107.55 -7.82 97.43
CA GLU A 29 107.22 -7.26 96.13
C GLU A 29 106.08 -6.23 96.24
N GLN A 30 105.04 -6.54 97.02
CA GLN A 30 103.96 -5.59 97.37
C GLN A 30 104.51 -4.38 98.13
N ARG A 31 105.49 -4.56 99.02
CA ARG A 31 106.11 -3.49 99.81
C ARG A 31 107.03 -2.61 98.96
N GLU A 32 107.75 -3.21 98.03
CA GLU A 32 108.56 -2.50 97.04
C GLU A 32 107.66 -1.69 96.10
N PHE A 33 106.61 -2.31 95.54
CA PHE A 33 105.59 -1.63 94.74
C PHE A 33 104.94 -0.45 95.47
N TYR A 34 104.49 -0.64 96.72
CA TYR A 34 103.94 0.46 97.53
C TYR A 34 104.94 1.60 97.70
N THR A 35 106.23 1.29 97.86
CA THR A 35 107.30 2.30 98.02
C THR A 35 107.52 3.08 96.72
N VAL A 36 107.62 2.40 95.58
CA VAL A 36 107.79 3.00 94.24
C VAL A 36 106.55 3.82 93.87
N PHE A 37 105.35 3.24 93.99
CA PHE A 37 104.08 3.90 93.69
C PHE A 37 103.82 5.12 94.58
N ARG A 38 104.10 5.03 95.89
CA ARG A 38 104.06 6.20 96.78
C ARG A 38 105.09 7.26 96.38
N GLY A 39 106.27 6.85 95.91
CA GLY A 39 107.25 7.74 95.30
C GLY A 39 106.70 8.46 94.07
N HIS A 40 105.98 7.77 93.18
CA HIS A 40 105.31 8.39 92.04
C HIS A 40 104.19 9.35 92.46
N LEU A 41 103.28 8.91 93.34
CA LEU A 41 102.17 9.72 93.83
C LEU A 41 102.63 11.01 94.54
N ASN A 42 103.70 10.96 95.33
CA ASN A 42 104.29 12.14 95.98
C ASN A 42 104.89 13.16 94.98
N ASN A 43 105.21 12.72 93.76
CA ASN A 43 105.76 13.57 92.69
C ASN A 43 104.70 13.95 91.63
N HIS A 44 103.45 13.50 91.78
CA HIS A 44 102.34 13.93 90.92
C HIS A 44 101.98 15.40 91.20
N VAL A 45 101.61 16.13 90.16
CA VAL A 45 101.28 17.56 90.25
C VAL A 45 99.91 17.80 89.61
N GLY A 46 98.89 17.87 90.45
CA GLY A 46 97.50 18.06 90.06
C GLY A 46 96.54 17.30 90.97
N GLU A 47 95.32 17.11 90.50
CA GLU A 47 94.35 16.19 91.08
C GLU A 47 94.69 14.75 90.67
N PHE A 48 94.32 13.75 91.49
CA PHE A 48 94.51 12.34 91.13
C PHE A 48 93.25 11.81 90.44
N LYS A 49 93.14 12.09 89.14
CA LYS A 49 92.08 11.52 88.30
C LYS A 49 92.26 10.02 88.15
N VAL A 50 91.19 9.31 87.79
CA VAL A 50 91.24 7.86 87.55
C VAL A 50 92.33 7.51 86.53
N GLU A 51 92.39 8.24 85.42
CA GLU A 51 93.36 8.04 84.35
C GLU A 51 94.80 8.35 84.83
N ASP A 52 95.00 9.35 85.69
CA ASP A 52 96.30 9.66 86.28
C ASP A 52 96.75 8.53 87.24
N ILE A 53 95.84 8.06 88.09
CA ILE A 53 96.08 6.94 89.03
C ILE A 53 96.47 5.67 88.27
N GLU A 54 95.73 5.32 87.21
CA GLU A 54 96.01 4.15 86.37
C GLU A 54 97.38 4.25 85.70
N ASN A 55 97.74 5.41 85.13
CA ASN A 55 99.06 5.63 84.54
C ASN A 55 100.19 5.51 85.59
N LEU A 56 100.00 6.03 86.80
CA LEU A 56 101.00 5.93 87.88
C LEU A 56 101.12 4.50 88.43
N LEU A 57 100.03 3.73 88.47
CA LEU A 57 100.02 2.30 88.82
C LEU A 57 100.80 1.47 87.79
N MET A 58 100.50 1.64 86.49
CA MET A 58 101.18 0.95 85.40
C MET A 58 102.68 1.29 85.35
N LYS A 59 103.05 2.53 85.68
CA LYS A 59 104.46 2.93 85.81
C LYS A 59 105.15 2.20 86.97
N ALA A 60 104.53 2.16 88.15
CA ALA A 60 105.08 1.43 89.30
C ALA A 60 105.21 -0.08 89.04
N LYS A 61 104.28 -0.68 88.29
CA LYS A 61 104.35 -2.09 87.83
C LYS A 61 105.45 -2.34 86.80
N THR A 62 105.82 -1.32 86.03
CA THR A 62 106.97 -1.37 85.10
C THR A 62 108.30 -1.31 85.86
N GLU A 63 108.35 -0.55 86.95
CA GLU A 63 109.54 -0.44 87.82
C GLU A 63 109.67 -1.62 88.83
N VAL A 64 108.57 -2.32 89.15
CA VAL A 64 108.53 -3.54 89.99
C VAL A 64 107.92 -4.72 89.19
N PRO A 65 108.66 -5.32 88.26
CA PRO A 65 108.13 -6.34 87.34
C PRO A 65 107.72 -7.64 88.05
N ASP A 66 108.39 -8.00 89.14
CA ASP A 66 108.25 -9.31 89.83
C ASP A 66 106.97 -9.45 90.68
N LEU A 67 106.23 -8.36 90.93
CA LEU A 67 104.89 -8.42 91.53
C LEU A 67 103.93 -9.20 90.61
N LEU A 68 103.14 -10.14 91.13
CA LEU A 68 102.25 -10.94 90.28
C LEU A 68 101.14 -10.07 89.66
N GLU A 69 100.79 -10.36 88.40
CA GLU A 69 99.78 -9.59 87.66
C GLU A 69 98.41 -9.62 88.33
N GLU A 70 98.03 -10.75 88.95
CA GLU A 70 96.78 -10.88 89.71
C GLU A 70 96.79 -10.03 90.99
N GLU A 71 97.94 -9.89 91.66
CA GLU A 71 98.09 -9.01 92.82
C GLU A 71 98.02 -7.54 92.41
N PHE A 72 98.74 -7.17 91.35
CA PHE A 72 98.72 -5.83 90.78
C PHE A 72 97.30 -5.39 90.38
N LEU A 73 96.55 -6.26 89.69
CA LEU A 73 95.16 -5.98 89.31
C LEU A 73 94.25 -5.80 90.53
N LYS A 74 94.39 -6.63 91.58
CA LYS A 74 93.63 -6.47 92.84
C LYS A 74 94.00 -5.17 93.59
N MET A 75 95.29 -4.81 93.59
CA MET A 75 95.79 -3.55 94.18
C MET A 75 95.23 -2.33 93.45
N GLY A 76 95.15 -2.36 92.11
CA GLY A 76 94.46 -1.35 91.32
C GLY A 76 92.95 -1.33 91.60
N GLU A 77 92.31 -2.51 91.65
CA GLU A 77 90.87 -2.61 91.90
C GLU A 77 90.48 -2.07 93.29
N ALA A 78 91.31 -2.25 94.32
CA ALA A 78 91.09 -1.69 95.64
C ALA A 78 91.00 -0.15 95.62
N ILE A 79 91.89 0.50 94.87
CA ILE A 79 91.89 1.97 94.69
C ILE A 79 90.68 2.41 93.84
N LEU A 80 90.36 1.68 92.76
CA LEU A 80 89.19 1.96 91.92
C LEU A 80 87.86 1.71 92.65
N ASN A 81 87.80 0.75 93.58
CA ASN A 81 86.68 0.55 94.49
C ASN A 81 86.56 1.71 95.49
N ARG A 82 87.69 2.25 96.01
CA ARG A 82 87.66 3.45 96.84
C ARG A 82 87.09 4.66 96.10
N TYR A 83 87.46 4.84 94.82
CA TYR A 83 86.90 5.89 93.96
C TYR A 83 85.40 5.66 93.68
N ARG A 84 85.00 4.44 93.27
CA ARG A 84 83.60 4.07 93.03
C ARG A 84 82.73 4.35 94.25
N ASN A 85 83.15 3.92 95.44
CA ASN A 85 82.39 4.10 96.68
C ASN A 85 82.32 5.58 97.11
N LYS A 86 83.39 6.36 96.89
CA LYS A 86 83.39 7.82 97.16
C LYS A 86 82.41 8.58 96.26
N ASN A 87 82.18 8.07 95.06
CA ASN A 87 81.37 8.71 94.01
C ASN A 87 80.05 7.97 93.72
N GLU A 88 79.65 7.02 94.57
CA GLU A 88 78.49 6.14 94.35
C GLU A 88 77.21 6.95 94.09
N GLU A 89 76.97 8.02 94.86
CA GLU A 89 75.79 8.88 94.70
C GLU A 89 75.80 9.63 93.35
N ALA A 90 76.96 10.17 92.94
CA ALA A 90 77.11 10.89 91.67
C ALA A 90 76.99 9.94 90.45
N ILE A 91 77.55 8.74 90.55
CA ILE A 91 77.44 7.69 89.53
C ILE A 91 75.98 7.25 89.42
N ASN A 92 75.30 6.97 90.54
CA ASN A 92 73.90 6.55 90.56
C ASN A 92 72.94 7.65 90.09
N GLU A 93 73.18 8.93 90.43
CA GLU A 93 72.39 10.04 89.88
C GLU A 93 72.58 10.15 88.36
N ARG A 94 73.81 10.02 87.85
CA ARG A 94 74.09 10.09 86.42
C ARG A 94 73.47 8.92 85.64
N ILE A 95 73.46 7.72 86.21
CA ILE A 95 72.74 6.55 85.64
C ILE A 95 71.23 6.82 85.59
N ARG A 96 70.64 7.36 86.67
CA ARG A 96 69.21 7.74 86.70
C ARG A 96 68.89 8.82 85.67
N ALA A 97 69.72 9.86 85.56
CA ALA A 97 69.54 10.94 84.60
C ALA A 97 69.59 10.44 83.14
N LEU A 98 70.52 9.53 82.81
CA LEU A 98 70.58 8.88 81.50
C LEU A 98 69.34 8.00 81.23
N ALA A 99 68.90 7.21 82.22
CA ALA A 99 67.69 6.41 82.10
C ALA A 99 66.42 7.27 81.93
N GLU A 100 66.33 8.41 82.60
CA GLU A 100 65.26 9.40 82.38
C GLU A 100 65.35 10.05 81.00
N GLU A 101 66.54 10.40 80.52
CA GLU A 101 66.71 10.98 79.18
C GLU A 101 66.31 9.98 78.09
N GLU A 102 66.69 8.72 78.22
CA GLU A 102 66.22 7.65 77.33
C GLU A 102 64.71 7.42 77.44
N ALA A 103 64.14 7.40 78.65
CA ALA A 103 62.69 7.26 78.83
C ALA A 103 61.92 8.40 78.18
N ARG A 104 62.40 9.65 78.31
CA ARG A 104 61.82 10.83 77.64
C ARG A 104 61.93 10.73 76.12
N LYS A 105 63.08 10.31 75.57
CA LYS A 105 63.25 10.07 74.12
C LYS A 105 62.33 8.98 73.59
N ARG A 106 62.17 7.87 74.32
CA ARG A 106 61.26 6.77 73.97
C ARG A 106 59.79 7.22 74.02
N ALA A 107 59.39 7.99 75.04
CA ALA A 107 58.04 8.54 75.15
C ALA A 107 57.70 9.52 74.01
N LEU A 108 58.62 10.43 73.68
CA LEU A 108 58.47 11.35 72.55
C LEU A 108 58.37 10.61 71.20
N ALA A 109 59.21 9.59 70.99
CA ALA A 109 59.13 8.74 69.79
C ALA A 109 57.83 7.93 69.71
N GLU A 110 57.26 7.50 70.84
CA GLU A 110 55.95 6.83 70.88
C GLU A 110 54.80 7.82 70.61
N GLU A 111 54.88 9.05 71.13
CA GLU A 111 53.91 10.13 70.84
C GLU A 111 53.94 10.54 69.36
N GLU A 112 55.14 10.72 68.78
CA GLU A 112 55.28 10.95 67.34
C GLU A 112 54.74 9.79 66.50
N ARG A 113 54.99 8.53 66.91
CA ARG A 113 54.48 7.36 66.18
C ARG A 113 52.96 7.33 66.22
N LYS A 114 52.33 7.58 67.39
CA LYS A 114 50.87 7.66 67.54
C LYS A 114 50.25 8.78 66.70
N LYS A 115 50.90 9.95 66.62
CA LYS A 115 50.45 11.04 65.73
C LYS A 115 50.47 10.63 64.26
N ARG A 116 51.55 9.98 63.82
CA ARG A 116 51.65 9.46 62.43
C ARG A 116 50.62 8.35 62.17
N GLU A 117 50.43 7.42 63.10
CA GLU A 117 49.39 6.37 63.04
C GLU A 117 47.97 6.97 62.94
N GLU A 118 47.71 8.09 63.63
CA GLU A 118 46.42 8.81 63.56
C GLU A 118 46.27 9.65 62.29
N GLU A 119 47.32 10.35 61.85
CA GLU A 119 47.36 11.09 60.58
C GLU A 119 47.18 10.15 59.37
N GLU A 120 47.82 8.97 59.39
CA GLU A 120 47.70 7.94 58.35
C GLU A 120 46.29 7.34 58.33
N ARG A 121 45.69 7.04 59.49
CA ARG A 121 44.30 6.59 59.60
C ARG A 121 43.31 7.63 59.04
N ILE A 122 43.52 8.91 59.34
CA ILE A 122 42.67 10.01 58.83
C ILE A 122 42.84 10.17 57.32
N ALA A 123 44.06 10.00 56.79
CA ALA A 123 44.33 10.03 55.35
C ALA A 123 43.73 8.81 54.60
N GLU A 124 43.72 7.63 55.23
CA GLU A 124 43.04 6.43 54.70
C GLU A 124 41.52 6.62 54.69
N GLU A 125 40.92 7.08 55.79
CA GLU A 125 39.49 7.38 55.89
C GLU A 125 39.05 8.43 54.85
N ALA A 126 39.84 9.50 54.67
CA ALA A 126 39.60 10.52 53.65
C ALA A 126 39.69 9.96 52.21
N ARG A 127 40.65 9.07 51.94
CA ARG A 127 40.75 8.39 50.63
C ARG A 127 39.56 7.47 50.36
N LEU A 128 39.14 6.68 51.35
CA LEU A 128 37.98 5.79 51.21
C LEU A 128 36.68 6.58 51.02
N ALA A 129 36.54 7.74 51.67
CA ALA A 129 35.42 8.65 51.46
C ALA A 129 35.41 9.29 50.04
N GLU A 130 36.58 9.64 49.50
CA GLU A 130 36.69 10.12 48.12
C GLU A 130 36.40 9.03 47.09
N GLU A 131 36.93 7.81 47.29
CA GLU A 131 36.66 6.64 46.44
C GLU A 131 35.17 6.29 46.43
N ALA A 132 34.51 6.28 47.60
CA ALA A 132 33.07 6.07 47.72
C ALA A 132 32.25 7.15 46.99
N ARG A 133 32.65 8.44 47.10
CA ARG A 133 31.98 9.55 46.39
C ARG A 133 32.12 9.42 44.87
N LEU A 134 33.30 9.02 44.38
CA LEU A 134 33.54 8.81 42.94
C LEU A 134 32.71 7.62 42.41
N ALA A 135 32.61 6.53 43.18
CA ALA A 135 31.76 5.39 42.83
C ALA A 135 30.25 5.73 42.87
N GLU A 136 29.81 6.62 43.75
CA GLU A 136 28.44 7.15 43.75
C GLU A 136 28.19 8.05 42.52
N GLU A 137 29.12 8.95 42.18
CA GLU A 137 29.02 9.80 40.99
C GLU A 137 28.98 8.97 39.69
N GLU A 138 29.81 7.94 39.56
CA GLU A 138 29.79 7.05 38.39
C GLU A 138 28.45 6.31 38.28
N ARG A 139 27.90 5.80 39.39
CA ARG A 139 26.59 5.14 39.40
C ARG A 139 25.45 6.08 39.01
N LEU A 140 25.47 7.33 39.48
CA LEU A 140 24.47 8.34 39.09
C LEU A 140 24.54 8.68 37.60
N ARG A 141 25.76 8.76 37.02
CA ARG A 141 25.95 8.92 35.57
C ARG A 141 25.41 7.72 34.78
N GLN A 142 25.70 6.49 35.22
CA GLN A 142 25.17 5.27 34.59
C GLN A 142 23.64 5.21 34.64
N GLU A 143 23.02 5.59 35.76
CA GLU A 143 21.56 5.65 35.91
C GLU A 143 20.93 6.74 35.01
N GLU A 144 21.60 7.88 34.86
CA GLU A 144 21.18 8.95 33.94
C GLU A 144 21.31 8.55 32.46
N GLU A 145 22.41 7.90 32.07
CA GLU A 145 22.60 7.35 30.72
C GLU A 145 21.55 6.27 30.40
N GLU A 146 21.25 5.36 31.33
CA GLU A 146 20.20 4.35 31.15
C GLU A 146 18.79 4.98 31.06
N ARG A 147 18.53 6.05 31.84
CA ARG A 147 17.27 6.81 31.79
C ARG A 147 17.10 7.51 30.44
N LEU A 148 18.12 8.22 29.96
CA LEU A 148 18.10 8.91 28.67
C LEU A 148 17.94 7.92 27.51
N ARG A 149 18.61 6.77 27.57
CA ARG A 149 18.46 5.70 26.57
C ARG A 149 17.04 5.14 26.52
N LYS A 150 16.39 4.93 27.66
CA LYS A 150 14.98 4.49 27.73
C LYS A 150 14.02 5.54 27.19
N GLU A 151 14.26 6.81 27.50
CA GLU A 151 13.46 7.94 26.98
C GLU A 151 13.58 8.06 25.45
N GLU A 152 14.78 7.86 24.90
CA GLU A 152 15.01 7.82 23.44
C GLU A 152 14.36 6.59 22.79
N GLU A 153 14.46 5.40 23.38
CA GLU A 153 13.80 4.18 22.89
C GLU A 153 12.27 4.33 22.89
N GLU A 154 11.69 4.91 23.96
CA GLU A 154 10.25 5.20 24.03
C GLU A 154 9.82 6.26 23.01
N ARG A 155 10.64 7.31 22.78
CA ARG A 155 10.41 8.34 21.77
C ARG A 155 10.39 7.74 20.36
N LEU A 156 11.41 6.95 20.02
CA LEU A 156 11.52 6.29 18.70
C LEU A 156 10.37 5.31 18.48
N ARG A 157 9.97 4.55 19.51
CA ARG A 157 8.81 3.66 19.43
C ARG A 157 7.50 4.42 19.20
N LYS A 158 7.29 5.55 19.87
CA LYS A 158 6.11 6.41 19.66
C LYS A 158 6.10 7.07 18.27
N GLU A 159 7.27 7.45 17.76
CA GLU A 159 7.42 7.98 16.40
C GLU A 159 7.11 6.92 15.34
N GLU A 160 7.57 5.68 15.54
CA GLU A 160 7.22 4.54 14.69
C GLU A 160 5.74 4.16 14.75
N GLU A 161 5.15 4.14 15.94
CA GLU A 161 3.71 3.89 16.14
C GLU A 161 2.85 4.97 15.45
N ALA A 162 3.25 6.24 15.56
CA ALA A 162 2.60 7.34 14.86
C ALA A 162 2.75 7.25 13.32
N ARG A 163 3.94 6.88 12.83
CA ARG A 163 4.22 6.66 11.40
C ARG A 163 3.35 5.55 10.81
N LEU A 164 3.25 4.42 11.51
CA LEU A 164 2.40 3.29 11.12
C LEU A 164 0.90 3.63 11.18
N ALA A 165 0.47 4.45 12.15
CA ALA A 165 -0.91 4.92 12.24
C ALA A 165 -1.26 5.90 11.09
N GLU A 166 -0.33 6.76 10.67
CA GLU A 166 -0.52 7.62 9.50
C GLU A 166 -0.52 6.83 8.18
N GLU A 167 0.39 5.87 8.03
CA GLU A 167 0.42 4.95 6.87
C GLU A 167 -0.90 4.17 6.75
N ALA A 168 -1.43 3.64 7.86
CA ALA A 168 -2.73 2.97 7.90
C ALA A 168 -3.89 3.91 7.55
N ARG A 169 -3.88 5.16 8.04
CA ARG A 169 -4.90 6.18 7.70
C ARG A 169 -4.90 6.49 6.19
N LEU A 170 -3.72 6.70 5.61
CA LEU A 170 -3.56 6.98 4.18
C LEU A 170 -3.97 5.78 3.30
N ALA A 171 -3.70 4.55 3.75
CA ALA A 171 -4.15 3.34 3.06
C ALA A 171 -5.68 3.17 3.10
N GLU A 172 -6.34 3.52 4.21
CA GLU A 172 -7.81 3.53 4.30
C GLU A 172 -8.43 4.65 3.46
N GLU A 173 -7.86 5.86 3.48
CA GLU A 173 -8.28 6.98 2.64
C GLU A 173 -8.20 6.63 1.14
N ALA A 174 -7.10 5.98 0.72
CA ALA A 174 -6.94 5.49 -0.65
C ALA A 174 -7.96 4.40 -1.02
N ARG A 175 -8.26 3.46 -0.10
CA ARG A 175 -9.28 2.42 -0.32
C ARG A 175 -10.67 3.04 -0.52
N LEU A 176 -11.04 4.00 0.33
CA LEU A 176 -12.34 4.70 0.24
C LEU A 176 -12.45 5.55 -1.03
N ALA A 177 -11.36 6.16 -1.49
CA ALA A 177 -11.32 6.89 -2.75
C ALA A 177 -11.49 5.96 -3.97
N GLU A 178 -10.91 4.76 -3.96
CA GLU A 178 -11.12 3.76 -5.01
C GLU A 178 -12.54 3.19 -4.99
N GLU A 179 -13.09 2.88 -3.81
CA GLU A 179 -14.47 2.43 -3.64
C GLU A 179 -15.47 3.47 -4.19
N ALA A 180 -15.25 4.76 -3.89
CA ALA A 180 -16.06 5.86 -4.43
C ALA A 180 -15.95 5.98 -5.96
N ARG A 181 -14.74 5.82 -6.53
CA ARG A 181 -14.53 5.84 -8.00
C ARG A 181 -15.31 4.70 -8.68
N LEU A 182 -15.22 3.49 -8.14
CA LEU A 182 -15.91 2.31 -8.67
C LEU A 182 -17.44 2.44 -8.56
N ALA A 183 -17.95 3.05 -7.48
CA ALA A 183 -19.37 3.33 -7.32
C ALA A 183 -19.89 4.38 -8.32
N GLU A 184 -19.10 5.41 -8.65
CA GLU A 184 -19.44 6.38 -9.69
C GLU A 184 -19.38 5.77 -11.10
N GLU A 185 -18.35 4.96 -11.39
CA GLU A 185 -18.23 4.20 -12.65
C GLU A 185 -19.43 3.28 -12.87
N ALA A 186 -19.86 2.56 -11.83
CA ALA A 186 -21.06 1.71 -11.87
C ALA A 186 -22.35 2.52 -12.11
N ARG A 187 -22.51 3.69 -11.47
CA ARG A 187 -23.65 4.59 -11.68
C ARG A 187 -23.72 5.07 -13.13
N LEU A 188 -22.58 5.50 -13.69
CA LEU A 188 -22.50 5.98 -15.08
C LEU A 188 -22.77 4.85 -16.10
N ALA A 189 -22.34 3.62 -15.81
CA ALA A 189 -22.65 2.45 -16.63
C ALA A 189 -24.16 2.09 -16.61
N GLU A 190 -24.84 2.22 -15.46
CA GLU A 190 -26.29 2.03 -15.37
C GLU A 190 -27.07 3.16 -16.08
N GLU A 191 -26.64 4.41 -15.91
CA GLU A 191 -27.22 5.57 -16.61
C GLU A 191 -27.11 5.41 -18.14
N ALA A 192 -25.95 4.97 -18.64
CA ALA A 192 -25.76 4.66 -20.06
C ALA A 192 -26.65 3.52 -20.56
N ARG A 193 -26.83 2.45 -19.76
CA ARG A 193 -27.73 1.32 -20.10
C ARG A 193 -29.18 1.79 -20.21
N LEU A 194 -29.65 2.60 -19.26
CA LEU A 194 -31.01 3.14 -19.25
C LEU A 194 -31.25 4.12 -20.41
N ALA A 195 -30.24 4.91 -20.80
CA ALA A 195 -30.31 5.78 -21.98
C ALA A 195 -30.39 4.99 -23.30
N GLU A 196 -29.67 3.87 -23.42
CA GLU A 196 -29.79 2.98 -24.58
C GLU A 196 -31.14 2.26 -24.62
N GLU A 197 -31.63 1.76 -23.49
CA GLU A 197 -32.96 1.14 -23.37
C GLU A 197 -34.08 2.13 -23.79
N ALA A 198 -33.99 3.38 -23.33
CA ALA A 198 -34.91 4.45 -23.74
C ALA A 198 -34.85 4.76 -25.25
N ARG A 199 -33.64 4.80 -25.84
CA ARG A 199 -33.46 5.00 -27.30
C ARG A 199 -34.11 3.88 -28.10
N LEU A 200 -33.89 2.63 -27.70
CA LEU A 200 -34.46 1.45 -28.37
C LEU A 200 -35.99 1.39 -28.23
N ALA A 201 -36.55 1.84 -27.09
CA ALA A 201 -37.99 1.96 -26.90
C ALA A 201 -38.62 3.04 -27.79
N GLU A 202 -37.94 4.19 -27.99
CA GLU A 202 -38.40 5.22 -28.93
C GLU A 202 -38.28 4.77 -30.40
N GLU A 203 -37.19 4.10 -30.76
CA GLU A 203 -37.01 3.51 -32.10
C GLU A 203 -38.12 2.49 -32.42
N ALA A 204 -38.46 1.62 -31.46
CA ALA A 204 -39.56 0.67 -31.59
C ALA A 204 -40.94 1.38 -31.73
N ARG A 205 -41.19 2.45 -30.97
CA ARG A 205 -42.43 3.26 -31.09
C ARG A 205 -42.55 3.89 -32.49
N LEU A 206 -41.47 4.48 -32.99
CA LEU A 206 -41.43 5.11 -34.32
C LEU A 206 -41.60 4.07 -35.44
N ALA A 207 -41.05 2.85 -35.28
CA ALA A 207 -41.26 1.76 -36.21
C ALA A 207 -42.72 1.26 -36.24
N GLU A 208 -43.39 1.20 -35.09
CA GLU A 208 -44.83 0.88 -35.02
C GLU A 208 -45.70 1.99 -35.61
N GLU A 209 -45.40 3.26 -35.32
CA GLU A 209 -46.08 4.43 -35.92
C GLU A 209 -45.95 4.43 -37.45
N ALA A 210 -44.76 4.14 -37.97
CA ALA A 210 -44.52 4.00 -39.41
C ALA A 210 -45.31 2.82 -40.02
N ARG A 211 -45.38 1.66 -39.34
CA ARG A 211 -46.19 0.51 -39.78
C ARG A 211 -47.67 0.86 -39.85
N LEU A 212 -48.21 1.54 -38.84
CA LEU A 212 -49.62 1.96 -38.79
C LEU A 212 -49.93 3.02 -39.86
N ALA A 213 -48.99 3.92 -40.16
CA ALA A 213 -49.13 4.88 -41.25
C ALA A 213 -49.13 4.21 -42.64
N GLU A 214 -48.33 3.17 -42.86
CA GLU A 214 -48.36 2.38 -44.09
C GLU A 214 -49.65 1.55 -44.20
N GLU A 215 -50.10 0.92 -43.11
CA GLU A 215 -51.38 0.19 -43.05
C GLU A 215 -52.56 1.12 -43.38
N ALA A 216 -52.58 2.34 -42.84
CA ALA A 216 -53.57 3.36 -43.17
C ALA A 216 -53.51 3.81 -44.64
N ARG A 217 -52.31 3.98 -45.22
CA ARG A 217 -52.13 4.30 -46.65
C ARG A 217 -52.69 3.19 -47.54
N LEU A 218 -52.38 1.92 -47.22
CA LEU A 218 -52.87 0.76 -47.96
C LEU A 218 -54.39 0.59 -47.84
N ALA A 219 -54.98 0.91 -46.69
CA ALA A 219 -56.42 0.93 -46.50
C ALA A 219 -57.12 2.04 -47.32
N GLU A 220 -56.52 3.22 -47.43
CA GLU A 220 -57.02 4.30 -48.30
C GLU A 220 -56.86 3.96 -49.80
N GLU A 221 -55.72 3.39 -50.19
CA GLU A 221 -55.50 2.90 -51.56
C GLU A 221 -56.53 1.82 -51.96
N ALA A 222 -56.82 0.88 -51.05
CA ALA A 222 -57.88 -0.11 -51.24
C ALA A 222 -59.28 0.52 -51.36
N ARG A 223 -59.60 1.53 -50.54
CA ARG A 223 -60.87 2.28 -50.63
C ARG A 223 -61.01 2.99 -51.97
N LEU A 224 -59.96 3.66 -52.43
CA LEU A 224 -59.93 4.36 -53.73
C LEU A 224 -60.04 3.38 -54.91
N ALA A 225 -59.43 2.18 -54.80
CA ALA A 225 -59.57 1.13 -55.80
C ALA A 225 -61.01 0.55 -55.86
N GLU A 226 -61.69 0.41 -54.72
CA GLU A 226 -63.11 0.02 -54.69
C GLU A 226 -64.03 1.12 -55.22
N GLU A 227 -63.78 2.39 -54.86
CA GLU A 227 -64.50 3.55 -55.41
C GLU A 227 -64.35 3.63 -56.94
N ALA A 228 -63.14 3.43 -57.46
CA ALA A 228 -62.88 3.35 -58.90
C ALA A 228 -63.61 2.17 -59.58
N ARG A 229 -63.65 0.99 -58.94
CA ARG A 229 -64.41 -0.17 -59.44
C ARG A 229 -65.91 0.13 -59.52
N LEU A 230 -66.48 0.74 -58.48
CA LEU A 230 -67.89 1.13 -58.43
C LEU A 230 -68.22 2.22 -59.47
N ALA A 231 -67.30 3.15 -59.73
CA ALA A 231 -67.45 4.15 -60.79
C ALA A 231 -67.40 3.54 -62.21
N GLU A 232 -66.55 2.53 -62.44
CA GLU A 232 -66.55 1.79 -63.71
C GLU A 232 -67.81 0.91 -63.87
N GLU A 233 -68.26 0.24 -62.81
CA GLU A 233 -69.52 -0.52 -62.79
C GLU A 233 -70.72 0.39 -63.11
N ALA A 234 -70.77 1.59 -62.53
CA ALA A 234 -71.79 2.60 -62.85
C ALA A 234 -71.70 3.10 -64.30
N ARG A 235 -70.50 3.31 -64.84
CA ARG A 235 -70.30 3.68 -66.27
C ARG A 235 -70.80 2.58 -67.20
N LEU A 236 -70.49 1.33 -66.91
CA LEU A 236 -70.93 0.16 -67.69
C LEU A 236 -72.46 -0.03 -67.62
N ALA A 237 -73.07 0.26 -66.47
CA ALA A 237 -74.52 0.25 -66.32
C ALA A 237 -75.22 1.37 -67.13
N GLU A 238 -74.63 2.58 -67.19
CA GLU A 238 -75.13 3.65 -68.06
C GLU A 238 -74.92 3.35 -69.55
N GLU A 239 -73.77 2.79 -69.92
CA GLU A 239 -73.47 2.34 -71.29
C GLU A 239 -74.48 1.26 -71.73
N ALA A 240 -74.81 0.30 -70.86
CA ALA A 240 -75.85 -0.70 -71.11
C ALA A 240 -77.25 -0.08 -71.25
N ARG A 241 -77.61 0.92 -70.43
CA ARG A 241 -78.88 1.66 -70.55
C ARG A 241 -78.97 2.39 -71.88
N LEU A 242 -77.91 3.07 -72.30
CA LEU A 242 -77.84 3.79 -73.58
C LEU A 242 -77.88 2.82 -74.78
N ALA A 243 -77.29 1.64 -74.67
CA ALA A 243 -77.38 0.59 -75.68
C ALA A 243 -78.81 0.01 -75.81
N GLU A 244 -79.54 -0.15 -74.70
CA GLU A 244 -80.95 -0.55 -74.74
C GLU A 244 -81.86 0.55 -75.28
N GLU A 245 -81.62 1.82 -74.90
CA GLU A 245 -82.32 2.99 -75.47
C GLU A 245 -82.10 3.10 -76.99
N ALA A 246 -80.86 2.89 -77.46
CA ALA A 246 -80.55 2.82 -78.89
C ALA A 246 -81.25 1.65 -79.60
N ARG A 247 -81.33 0.46 -78.97
CA ARG A 247 -82.06 -0.70 -79.52
C ARG A 247 -83.55 -0.38 -79.67
N LEU A 248 -84.17 0.23 -78.66
CA LEU A 248 -85.58 0.65 -78.68
C LEU A 248 -85.84 1.74 -79.74
N ALA A 249 -84.89 2.65 -79.95
CA ALA A 249 -84.97 3.66 -81.01
C ALA A 249 -84.87 3.05 -82.42
N GLU A 250 -84.03 2.03 -82.62
CA GLU A 250 -83.96 1.30 -83.89
C GLU A 250 -85.21 0.42 -84.12
N GLU A 251 -85.73 -0.23 -83.08
CA GLU A 251 -87.00 -0.98 -83.13
C GLU A 251 -88.18 -0.05 -83.52
N ALA A 252 -88.23 1.16 -82.94
CA ALA A 252 -89.20 2.18 -83.33
C ALA A 252 -89.02 2.66 -84.79
N ARG A 253 -87.77 2.84 -85.26
CA ARG A 253 -87.50 3.20 -86.67
C ARG A 253 -87.98 2.11 -87.64
N LEU A 254 -87.71 0.85 -87.33
CA LEU A 254 -88.15 -0.31 -88.13
C LEU A 254 -89.68 -0.44 -88.14
N ALA A 255 -90.35 -0.12 -87.03
CA ALA A 255 -91.82 -0.08 -86.98
C ALA A 255 -92.42 1.05 -87.85
N GLU A 256 -91.80 2.23 -87.90
CA GLU A 256 -92.23 3.30 -88.81
C GLU A 256 -91.91 2.99 -90.29
N GLU A 257 -90.76 2.38 -90.57
CA GLU A 257 -90.40 1.90 -91.91
C GLU A 257 -91.38 0.84 -92.42
N ALA A 258 -91.82 -0.08 -91.55
CA ALA A 258 -92.87 -1.04 -91.87
C ALA A 258 -94.23 -0.36 -92.13
N ARG A 259 -94.61 0.67 -91.36
CA ARG A 259 -95.83 1.45 -91.58
C ARG A 259 -95.81 2.15 -92.95
N LEU A 260 -94.67 2.76 -93.32
CA LEU A 260 -94.49 3.42 -94.61
C LEU A 260 -94.51 2.44 -95.78
N ALA A 261 -93.99 1.21 -95.59
CA ALA A 261 -94.08 0.16 -96.59
C ALA A 261 -95.53 -0.34 -96.81
N GLU A 262 -96.34 -0.43 -95.74
CA GLU A 262 -97.76 -0.78 -95.86
C GLU A 262 -98.59 0.37 -96.50
N GLU A 263 -98.30 1.62 -96.14
CA GLU A 263 -98.88 2.82 -96.78
C GLU A 263 -98.57 2.88 -98.29
N ALA A 264 -97.32 2.59 -98.68
CA ALA A 264 -96.92 2.49 -100.08
C ALA A 264 -97.63 1.34 -100.82
N ARG A 265 -97.87 0.20 -100.15
CA ARG A 265 -98.61 -0.93 -100.74
C ARG A 265 -100.07 -0.56 -101.03
N LEU A 266 -100.72 0.14 -100.11
CA LEU A 266 -102.08 0.66 -100.28
C LEU A 266 -102.18 1.71 -101.40
N ALA A 267 -101.15 2.55 -101.58
CA ALA A 267 -101.09 3.52 -102.65
C ALA A 267 -100.98 2.87 -104.05
N GLU A 268 -100.16 1.83 -104.21
CA GLU A 268 -100.05 1.06 -105.46
C GLU A 268 -101.34 0.27 -105.76
N GLU A 269 -101.96 -0.32 -104.73
CA GLU A 269 -103.25 -1.02 -104.82
C GLU A 269 -104.37 -0.06 -105.26
N ALA A 270 -104.36 1.19 -104.81
CA ALA A 270 -105.24 2.25 -105.32
C ALA A 270 -104.93 2.69 -106.76
N ARG A 271 -103.65 2.70 -107.18
CA ARG A 271 -103.27 3.04 -108.55
C ARG A 271 -103.83 2.05 -109.57
N ILE A 272 -103.76 0.75 -109.26
CA ILE A 272 -104.28 -0.33 -110.13
C ILE A 272 -105.80 -0.21 -110.32
N GLN A 273 -106.55 0.16 -109.27
CA GLN A 273 -107.99 0.40 -109.36
C GLN A 273 -108.34 1.59 -110.29
N ALA A 274 -107.56 2.67 -110.24
CA ALA A 274 -107.74 3.81 -111.14
C ALA A 274 -107.42 3.47 -112.61
N GLU A 275 -106.41 2.62 -112.83
CA GLU A 275 -105.99 2.17 -114.16
C GLU A 275 -107.06 1.28 -114.84
N LEU A 276 -107.74 0.42 -114.06
CA LEU A 276 -108.89 -0.37 -114.52
C LEU A 276 -110.10 0.50 -114.91
N ALA A 277 -110.47 1.48 -114.08
CA ALA A 277 -111.61 2.39 -114.35
C ALA A 277 -111.42 3.23 -115.62
N ALA A 278 -110.17 3.61 -115.94
CA ALA A 278 -109.84 4.28 -117.19
C ALA A 278 -110.05 3.38 -118.42
N GLY A 279 -109.72 2.09 -118.31
CA GLY A 279 -109.86 1.10 -119.39
C GLY A 279 -111.31 0.81 -119.79
N GLU A 280 -112.25 0.83 -118.83
CA GLU A 280 -113.68 0.65 -119.12
C GLU A 280 -114.28 1.90 -119.78
N SER A 281 -113.92 3.09 -119.28
CA SER A 281 -114.35 4.37 -119.83
C SER A 281 -113.98 4.54 -121.32
N ALA A 282 -112.80 4.08 -121.71
CA ALA A 282 -112.33 4.12 -123.09
C ALA A 282 -113.12 3.20 -124.05
N LYS A 283 -113.69 2.09 -123.55
CA LYS A 283 -114.51 1.18 -124.38
C LYS A 283 -115.88 1.77 -124.70
N GLN A 284 -116.50 2.52 -123.79
CA GLN A 284 -117.81 3.12 -124.06
C GLN A 284 -117.73 4.24 -125.10
N ALA A 285 -116.69 5.07 -125.07
CA ALA A 285 -116.48 6.16 -126.03
C ALA A 285 -116.26 5.71 -127.49
N TYR A 286 -115.97 4.42 -127.73
CA TYR A 286 -115.68 3.87 -129.06
C TYR A 286 -116.94 3.43 -129.84
N TRP A 287 -118.08 3.19 -129.16
CA TRP A 287 -119.22 2.47 -129.76
C TRP A 287 -120.40 3.32 -130.26
N GLU A 288 -120.48 4.61 -129.93
CA GLU A 288 -121.63 5.48 -130.30
C GLU A 288 -121.41 6.29 -131.60
N GLY A 289 -120.33 6.04 -132.36
CA GLY A 289 -119.79 7.00 -133.32
C GLY A 289 -119.97 6.78 -134.83
N GLN A 290 -120.29 5.56 -135.33
CA GLN A 290 -120.34 5.29 -136.77
C GLN A 290 -121.44 4.31 -137.21
N GLU A 291 -122.09 4.63 -138.33
CA GLU A 291 -122.98 3.74 -139.07
C GLU A 291 -122.15 2.72 -139.90
N LEU A 292 -122.52 1.44 -139.83
CA LEU A 292 -121.90 0.36 -140.60
C LEU A 292 -122.41 0.33 -142.05
N PRO A 293 -121.58 -0.17 -142.99
CA PRO A 293 -121.95 -1.46 -143.58
C PRO A 293 -120.75 -2.40 -143.88
N GLY A 294 -120.99 -3.72 -143.84
CA GLY A 294 -120.13 -4.72 -144.49
C GLY A 294 -119.48 -5.78 -143.60
N ASP A 295 -120.24 -6.83 -143.27
CA ASP A 295 -119.91 -8.27 -143.27
C ASP A 295 -118.57 -8.87 -142.73
N GLU A 296 -118.75 -10.06 -142.14
CA GLU A 296 -117.81 -11.21 -142.03
C GLU A 296 -116.62 -11.24 -141.01
N VAL A 297 -116.92 -11.81 -139.81
CA VAL A 297 -116.45 -13.16 -139.38
C VAL A 297 -114.98 -13.40 -138.91
N LYS A 298 -114.86 -13.67 -137.59
CA LYS A 298 -114.07 -14.74 -136.88
C LYS A 298 -112.61 -14.57 -136.34
N ILE A 299 -112.41 -15.35 -135.25
CA ILE A 299 -111.21 -16.10 -134.76
C ILE A 299 -110.32 -15.50 -133.64
N VAL A 300 -109.86 -16.42 -132.78
CA VAL A 300 -109.08 -16.27 -131.51
C VAL A 300 -107.62 -16.74 -131.72
N PRO A 301 -106.68 -16.46 -130.80
CA PRO A 301 -106.08 -17.58 -130.01
C PRO A 301 -105.67 -17.21 -128.56
N ASP A 302 -104.89 -18.07 -127.89
CA ASP A 302 -104.97 -18.37 -126.44
C ASP A 302 -103.60 -18.69 -125.74
N LEU A 303 -103.46 -18.37 -124.43
CA LEU A 303 -102.39 -18.73 -123.43
C LEU A 303 -100.89 -18.53 -123.85
N PRO A 304 -99.82 -18.92 -123.07
CA PRO A 304 -99.62 -19.31 -121.64
C PRO A 304 -98.89 -18.19 -120.80
N ALA A 305 -98.46 -18.25 -119.53
CA ALA A 305 -98.31 -19.24 -118.42
C ALA A 305 -96.87 -19.77 -118.06
N ASP A 306 -96.64 -19.98 -116.75
CA ASP A 306 -95.53 -20.64 -115.98
C ASP A 306 -94.05 -20.11 -115.95
N ALA A 307 -93.48 -19.95 -114.72
CA ALA A 307 -92.16 -20.49 -114.25
C ALA A 307 -91.68 -19.97 -112.85
N LEU A 308 -90.82 -20.74 -112.17
CA LEU A 308 -90.06 -20.46 -110.91
C LEU A 308 -88.52 -20.66 -111.18
N PRO A 309 -87.63 -20.89 -110.18
CA PRO A 309 -87.01 -20.00 -109.17
C PRO A 309 -85.45 -19.93 -109.30
N ALA A 310 -84.71 -19.31 -108.33
CA ALA A 310 -83.25 -19.54 -108.16
C ALA A 310 -82.65 -19.12 -106.78
N MET A 311 -81.55 -19.77 -106.37
CA MET A 311 -80.47 -19.28 -105.48
C MET A 311 -79.15 -19.27 -106.30
N ASP A 312 -78.07 -18.59 -105.84
CA ASP A 312 -76.66 -19.10 -105.91
C ASP A 312 -75.58 -18.16 -105.26
N PRO A 313 -74.29 -18.59 -105.06
CA PRO A 313 -73.44 -18.10 -103.96
C PRO A 313 -71.91 -17.92 -104.25
N THR A 314 -71.08 -17.89 -103.19
CA THR A 314 -69.65 -18.34 -103.06
C THR A 314 -68.42 -17.45 -103.38
N SER A 315 -67.30 -17.85 -102.74
CA SER A 315 -65.86 -17.55 -102.96
C SER A 315 -65.26 -16.36 -102.18
N GLY A 316 -64.10 -16.45 -101.49
CA GLY A 316 -63.16 -17.55 -101.16
C GLY A 316 -62.14 -17.03 -100.12
N GLY A 317 -61.64 -17.78 -99.12
CA GLY A 317 -60.55 -18.78 -99.21
C GLY A 317 -59.14 -18.13 -99.23
N GLY A 318 -58.15 -18.44 -98.38
CA GLY A 318 -58.07 -19.34 -97.22
C GLY A 318 -56.59 -19.56 -96.80
N GLY A 319 -56.28 -19.93 -95.54
CA GLY A 319 -54.88 -20.17 -95.14
C GLY A 319 -54.63 -20.51 -93.66
N ARG A 320 -54.49 -21.80 -93.34
CA ARG A 320 -53.93 -22.31 -92.07
C ARG A 320 -52.94 -23.44 -92.37
N LYS A 321 -51.92 -23.61 -91.53
CA LYS A 321 -51.12 -24.84 -91.41
C LYS A 321 -50.93 -25.19 -89.93
N LEU A 322 -50.88 -26.49 -89.64
CA LEU A 322 -50.81 -27.10 -88.31
C LEU A 322 -49.65 -28.10 -88.25
N LEU A 323 -49.00 -28.17 -87.09
CA LEU A 323 -48.19 -29.28 -86.53
C LEU A 323 -48.06 -28.94 -85.03
N LEU A 324 -48.37 -29.72 -83.99
CA LEU A 324 -48.42 -31.17 -83.65
C LEU A 324 -47.31 -31.55 -82.63
N ALA A 325 -47.66 -32.45 -81.69
CA ALA A 325 -46.93 -32.85 -80.46
C ALA A 325 -46.76 -31.73 -79.40
N ALA A 326 -47.09 -31.82 -78.11
CA ALA A 326 -47.50 -32.87 -77.15
C ALA A 326 -46.40 -33.71 -76.46
N LEU A 327 -46.17 -33.50 -75.15
CA LEU A 327 -46.44 -34.46 -74.06
C LEU A 327 -46.28 -33.87 -72.62
N ALA A 328 -46.67 -34.67 -71.62
CA ALA A 328 -46.47 -34.63 -70.15
C ALA A 328 -45.45 -33.63 -69.55
N VAL A 329 -45.74 -32.90 -68.46
CA VAL A 329 -46.14 -33.32 -67.09
C VAL A 329 -45.03 -34.06 -66.31
N LEU A 330 -44.43 -33.39 -65.32
CA LEU A 330 -44.16 -33.99 -64.01
C LEU A 330 -44.01 -32.91 -62.91
N THR A 331 -44.75 -33.06 -61.82
CA THR A 331 -44.55 -32.34 -60.55
C THR A 331 -43.73 -33.19 -59.59
N ILE A 332 -42.68 -32.62 -58.97
CA ILE A 332 -42.06 -33.18 -57.76
C ILE A 332 -41.88 -32.04 -56.76
N ALA A 333 -42.31 -32.27 -55.51
CA ALA A 333 -42.10 -31.36 -54.38
C ALA A 333 -40.85 -31.79 -53.58
N GLY A 334 -40.22 -30.83 -52.90
CA GLY A 334 -39.12 -31.08 -51.97
C GLY A 334 -39.07 -29.97 -50.91
N ALA A 335 -39.20 -30.35 -49.65
CA ALA A 335 -39.21 -29.44 -48.50
C ALA A 335 -38.46 -30.07 -47.31
N ALA A 336 -37.99 -29.23 -46.39
CA ALA A 336 -37.33 -29.58 -45.11
C ALA A 336 -35.98 -30.32 -45.22
N ALA A 337 -35.11 -30.38 -44.19
CA ALA A 337 -34.83 -29.49 -43.06
C ALA A 337 -33.54 -29.99 -42.33
N ALA A 338 -33.16 -29.31 -41.24
CA ALA A 338 -32.07 -29.64 -40.29
C ALA A 338 -30.63 -29.48 -40.82
N MET A 339 -29.61 -29.00 -40.09
CA MET A 339 -29.32 -28.83 -38.64
C MET A 339 -28.80 -30.09 -37.90
N PHE A 340 -27.47 -30.21 -37.80
CA PHE A 340 -26.68 -30.69 -36.65
C PHE A 340 -25.19 -30.39 -36.96
N ILE A 341 -24.46 -29.57 -36.18
CA ILE A 341 -23.67 -29.94 -34.99
C ILE A 341 -22.65 -31.07 -35.25
N LEU A 342 -21.40 -30.70 -35.52
CA LEU A 342 -20.33 -30.75 -34.51
C LEU A 342 -19.31 -29.62 -34.76
#